data_AF-A0A7R9IT57-F1
#
_entry.id   AF-A0A7R9IT57-F1
#
_cell.length_a   1.000
_cell.length_b   1.000
_cell.length_c   1.000
_cell.angle_alpha   90.00
_cell.angle_beta   90.00
_cell.angle_gamma   90.00
#
_symmetry.space_group_name_H-M   'P 1'
#
loop_
_entity.id
_entity.type
_entity.pdbx_description
1 polymer ?
#
loop_
_entity_poly.entity_id
_entity_poly.type
_entity_poly.pdbx_seq_one_letter_code
_entity_poly.pdbx_strand_id
1 'polypeptide(L)'
;MHRFFAIKTWFLERLNFTYGASHNDLEVVGHYTQLVWASSHRVGCGFAKCHRGGARGKPFYNYVCNYCPIGNFRERLGRPYKKGKPCSKCPGHCRLEKLCTNSCPSADLWANCRDLNSTWHTWLCNDHSTEGRDRHKYCKATCNCNNKIF
;
A
#
# COMPACT_ATOMS: atom_id res chain seq x y z
N MET A 1 23.70 -16.62 0.45
CA MET A 1 22.50 -16.85 1.31
C MET A 1 21.98 -15.51 1.86
N HIS A 2 21.65 -14.52 1.00
CA HIS A 2 21.31 -13.13 1.43
C HIS A 2 20.03 -12.56 0.78
N ARG A 3 19.26 -13.39 0.05
CA ARG A 3 18.17 -12.89 -0.82
C ARG A 3 16.99 -12.25 -0.07
N PHE A 4 16.83 -12.54 1.23
CA PHE A 4 15.69 -12.07 2.03
C PHE A 4 16.09 -11.25 3.26
N PHE A 5 17.35 -10.80 3.35
CA PHE A 5 17.81 -10.03 4.51
C PHE A 5 16.94 -8.78 4.73
N ALA A 6 16.81 -7.94 3.72
CA ALA A 6 16.02 -6.71 3.80
C ALA A 6 14.56 -6.95 4.17
N ILE A 7 13.87 -7.87 3.47
CA ILE A 7 12.45 -8.18 3.72
C ILE A 7 12.24 -8.71 5.15
N LYS A 8 13.12 -9.58 5.64
CA LYS A 8 13.04 -10.08 7.02
C LYS A 8 13.23 -8.94 8.02
N THR A 9 14.20 -8.06 7.80
CA THR A 9 14.45 -6.90 8.67
C THR A 9 13.25 -5.95 8.69
N TRP A 10 12.74 -5.54 7.52
CA TRP A 10 11.53 -4.73 7.39
C TRP A 10 10.32 -5.34 8.08
N PHE A 11 10.17 -6.66 8.01
CA PHE A 11 9.06 -7.36 8.65
C PHE A 11 9.16 -7.40 10.19
N LEU A 12 10.35 -7.25 10.78
CA LEU A 12 10.53 -7.28 12.23
C LEU A 12 9.92 -6.05 12.93
N GLU A 13 9.68 -4.95 12.22
CA GLU A 13 8.96 -3.79 12.75
C GLU A 13 7.55 -4.12 13.26
N ARG A 14 6.99 -5.26 12.85
CA ARG A 14 5.74 -5.82 13.42
C ARG A 14 5.76 -5.90 14.95
N LEU A 15 6.95 -6.02 15.56
CA LEU A 15 7.11 -6.10 17.01
C LEU A 15 6.77 -4.77 17.71
N ASN A 16 6.83 -3.65 16.98
CA ASN A 16 6.49 -2.31 17.47
C ASN A 16 5.12 -1.83 16.96
N PHE A 17 4.41 -2.64 16.16
CA PHE A 17 3.14 -2.28 15.56
C PHE A 17 1.95 -2.77 16.39
N THR A 18 0.98 -1.88 16.61
CA THR A 18 -0.31 -2.25 17.23
C THR A 18 -1.47 -1.95 16.28
N TYR A 19 -2.21 -2.98 15.87
CA TYR A 19 -3.35 -2.82 14.96
C TYR A 19 -4.42 -1.88 15.55
N GLY A 20 -4.80 -0.86 14.79
CA GLY A 20 -5.81 0.13 15.14
C GLY A 20 -5.34 1.25 16.07
N ALA A 21 -4.10 1.20 16.56
CA ALA A 21 -3.56 2.24 17.42
C ALA A 21 -3.20 3.51 16.65
N SER A 22 -3.46 4.66 17.25
CA SER A 22 -3.07 5.98 16.75
C SER A 22 -1.60 6.31 17.00
N HIS A 23 -0.94 5.63 17.94
CA HIS A 23 0.47 5.86 18.29
C HIS A 23 1.48 5.19 17.34
N ASN A 24 1.01 4.52 16.28
CA ASN A 24 1.93 3.94 15.30
C ASN A 24 2.67 5.06 14.57
N ASP A 25 4.00 5.01 14.58
CA ASP A 25 4.87 5.98 13.90
C ASP A 25 5.34 5.42 12.55
N LEU A 26 5.16 6.19 11.48
CA LEU A 26 5.56 5.81 10.13
C LEU A 26 7.05 5.45 10.03
N GLU A 27 7.92 6.15 10.75
CA GLU A 27 9.37 5.92 10.74
C GLU A 27 9.76 4.63 11.48
N VAL A 28 8.89 4.12 12.35
CA VAL A 28 9.15 2.92 13.18
C VAL A 28 8.51 1.67 12.59
N VAL A 29 7.32 1.78 12.00
CA VAL A 29 6.54 0.63 11.52
C VAL A 29 6.30 0.61 10.01
N GLY A 30 6.76 1.65 9.30
CA GLY A 30 6.42 1.91 7.91
C GLY A 30 6.80 0.78 6.95
N HIS A 31 7.93 0.11 7.16
CA HIS A 31 8.31 -0.99 6.29
C HIS A 31 7.41 -2.20 6.52
N TYR A 32 7.09 -2.55 7.77
CA TYR A 32 6.13 -3.61 8.05
C TYR A 32 4.75 -3.29 7.48
N THR A 33 4.21 -2.10 7.73
CA THR A 33 2.88 -1.73 7.26
C THR A 33 2.80 -1.70 5.73
N GLN A 34 3.87 -1.32 5.04
CA GLN A 34 3.94 -1.39 3.58
C GLN A 34 3.95 -2.84 3.07
N LEU A 35 4.67 -3.75 3.74
CA LEU A 35 4.70 -5.18 3.38
C LEU A 35 3.31 -5.84 3.47
N VAL A 36 2.46 -5.39 4.40
CA VAL A 36 1.11 -5.95 4.63
C VAL A 36 -0.01 -5.02 4.15
N TRP A 37 0.30 -4.02 3.33
CA TRP A 37 -0.69 -3.06 2.84
C TRP A 37 -1.65 -3.71 1.83
N ALA A 38 -2.94 -3.78 2.17
CA ALA A 38 -3.90 -4.63 1.46
C ALA A 38 -4.08 -4.31 -0.03
N SER A 39 -3.92 -3.04 -0.42
CA SER A 39 -4.07 -2.62 -1.81
C SER A 39 -2.78 -2.76 -2.64
N SER A 40 -1.61 -2.79 -1.99
CA SER A 40 -0.30 -2.89 -2.65
C SER A 40 -0.09 -4.32 -3.16
N HIS A 41 -0.32 -4.52 -4.47
CA HIS A 41 -0.33 -5.85 -5.08
C HIS A 41 0.74 -6.04 -6.16
N ARG A 42 1.54 -5.00 -6.43
CA ARG A 42 2.72 -5.06 -7.30
C ARG A 42 3.93 -4.61 -6.50
N VAL A 43 5.04 -5.31 -6.69
CA VAL A 43 6.31 -5.00 -6.07
C VAL A 43 7.43 -5.16 -7.09
N GLY A 44 8.34 -4.19 -7.13
CA GLY A 44 9.58 -4.25 -7.90
C GLY A 44 10.75 -3.96 -6.98
N CYS A 45 11.75 -4.85 -6.97
CA CYS A 45 12.90 -4.74 -6.07
C CYS A 45 14.22 -4.76 -6.85
N GLY A 46 15.21 -4.08 -6.31
CA GLY A 46 16.58 -4.09 -6.78
C GLY A 46 17.55 -3.97 -5.62
N PHE A 47 18.81 -4.30 -5.86
CA PHE A 47 19.88 -4.04 -4.91
C PHE A 47 21.17 -3.65 -5.63
N ALA A 48 21.98 -2.84 -4.96
CA ALA A 48 23.28 -2.40 -5.48
C ALA A 48 24.34 -2.52 -4.39
N LYS A 49 25.55 -2.93 -4.76
CA LYS A 49 26.71 -2.84 -3.87
C LYS A 49 27.23 -1.40 -3.92
N CYS A 50 27.21 -0.73 -2.78
CA CYS A 50 27.71 0.63 -2.62
C CYS A 50 29.10 0.56 -1.96
N HIS A 51 30.12 1.09 -2.63
CA HIS A 51 31.51 0.99 -2.16
C HIS A 51 31.87 1.97 -1.03
N ARG A 52 31.07 3.04 -0.86
CA ARG A 52 31.24 4.10 0.14
C ARG A 52 29.87 4.42 0.76
N GLY A 53 29.87 5.03 1.94
CA GLY A 53 28.64 5.47 2.63
C GLY A 53 28.06 4.50 3.67
N GLY A 54 28.62 3.29 3.80
CA GLY A 54 28.26 2.38 4.89
C GLY A 54 28.93 2.74 6.22
N ALA A 55 28.58 2.01 7.28
CA ALA A 55 29.14 2.22 8.61
C ALA A 55 30.68 2.20 8.60
N ARG A 56 31.32 3.25 9.16
CA ARG A 56 32.77 3.46 9.14
C ARG A 56 33.37 3.43 7.71
N GLY A 57 32.62 3.90 6.71
CA GLY A 57 33.05 3.96 5.30
C GLY A 57 33.09 2.60 4.58
N LYS A 58 32.60 1.52 5.21
CA LYS A 58 32.65 0.18 4.62
C LYS A 58 31.65 0.02 3.45
N PRO A 59 31.93 -0.88 2.50
CA PRO A 59 30.95 -1.26 1.49
C PRO A 59 29.68 -1.83 2.12
N PHE A 60 28.53 -1.54 1.53
CA PHE A 60 27.24 -2.09 1.94
C PHE A 60 26.40 -2.47 0.71
N TYR A 61 25.33 -3.22 0.93
CA TYR A 61 24.33 -3.49 -0.10
C TYR A 61 23.09 -2.64 0.19
N ASN A 62 22.74 -1.77 -0.74
CA ASN A 62 21.50 -1.00 -0.68
C ASN A 62 20.38 -1.83 -1.32
N TYR A 63 19.27 -2.03 -0.60
CA TYR A 63 18.11 -2.78 -1.06
C TYR A 63 16.92 -1.84 -1.18
N VAL A 64 16.26 -1.83 -2.32
CA VAL A 64 15.11 -0.97 -2.59
C VAL A 64 13.98 -1.82 -3.14
N CYS A 65 12.77 -1.65 -2.59
CA CYS A 65 11.55 -2.22 -3.12
C CYS A 65 10.50 -1.12 -3.24
N ASN A 66 9.92 -0.98 -4.43
CA ASN A 66 8.80 -0.08 -4.70
C ASN A 66 7.50 -0.88 -4.74
N TYR A 67 6.43 -0.34 -4.15
CA TYR A 67 5.13 -0.98 -4.02
C TYR A 67 4.07 -0.16 -4.74
N CYS A 68 3.26 -0.83 -5.55
CA CYS A 68 2.19 -0.18 -6.31
C CYS A 68 0.85 -0.93 -6.12
N PRO A 69 -0.25 -0.21 -5.86
CA PRO A 69 -0.34 1.16 -5.36
C PRO A 69 0.46 1.41 -4.07
N ILE A 70 0.78 2.68 -3.79
CA ILE A 70 1.48 3.09 -2.56
C ILE A 70 0.64 2.78 -1.31
N GLY A 71 1.30 2.39 -0.22
CA GLY A 71 0.68 2.19 1.09
C GLY A 71 0.90 3.36 2.05
N ASN A 72 0.82 3.07 3.35
CA ASN A 72 1.27 3.96 4.43
C ASN A 72 0.63 5.36 4.47
N PHE A 73 -0.63 5.46 4.04
CA PHE A 73 -1.41 6.69 4.26
C PHE A 73 -1.55 6.95 5.76
N ARG A 74 -1.12 8.12 6.23
CA ARG A 74 -1.05 8.47 7.67
C ARG A 74 -2.35 8.17 8.42
N GLU A 75 -3.49 8.60 7.88
CA GLU A 75 -4.84 8.38 8.45
C GLU A 75 -5.21 6.90 8.62
N ARG A 76 -4.55 6.00 7.87
CA ARG A 76 -4.83 4.57 7.84
C ARG A 76 -3.65 3.71 8.30
N LEU A 77 -2.59 4.32 8.83
CA LEU A 77 -1.34 3.63 9.16
C LEU A 77 -1.58 2.47 10.13
N GLY A 78 -2.41 2.68 11.17
CA GLY A 78 -2.77 1.63 12.13
C GLY A 78 -3.65 0.53 11.55
N ARG A 79 -4.17 0.66 10.33
CA ARG A 79 -5.09 -0.30 9.68
C ARG A 79 -4.64 -0.57 8.23
N PRO A 80 -3.44 -1.17 8.02
CA PRO A 80 -2.90 -1.43 6.68
C PRO A 80 -3.75 -2.45 5.89
N TYR A 81 -4.59 -3.22 6.58
CA TYR A 81 -5.59 -4.12 6.03
C TYR A 81 -6.86 -4.10 6.88
N LYS A 82 -7.99 -4.56 6.32
CA LYS A 82 -9.22 -4.76 7.08
C LYS A 82 -9.14 -6.07 7.86
N LYS A 83 -9.15 -6.00 9.20
CA LYS A 83 -9.21 -7.19 10.06
C LYS A 83 -10.55 -7.91 9.89
N GLY A 84 -10.52 -9.24 9.79
CA GLY A 84 -11.71 -10.08 9.62
C GLY A 84 -11.36 -11.45 9.04
N LYS A 85 -12.40 -12.21 8.66
CA LYS A 85 -12.22 -13.49 7.98
C LYS A 85 -11.44 -13.27 6.66
N PRO A 86 -10.37 -14.04 6.40
CA PRO A 86 -9.66 -13.98 5.13
C PRO A 86 -10.61 -14.03 3.94
N CYS A 87 -10.32 -13.22 2.92
CA CYS A 87 -11.09 -13.13 1.69
C CYS A 87 -12.58 -12.76 1.80
N SER A 88 -13.07 -12.31 2.97
CA SER A 88 -14.46 -11.84 3.13
C SER A 88 -14.86 -10.65 2.23
N LYS A 89 -13.89 -9.97 1.61
CA LYS A 89 -14.09 -8.86 0.67
C LYS A 89 -13.81 -9.23 -0.80
N CYS A 90 -13.54 -10.49 -1.09
CA CYS A 90 -13.26 -10.97 -2.44
C CYS A 90 -13.82 -12.39 -2.65
N PRO A 91 -15.14 -12.61 -2.47
CA PRO A 91 -15.76 -13.91 -2.71
C PRO A 91 -15.49 -14.37 -4.15
N GLY A 92 -15.14 -15.64 -4.33
CA GLY A 92 -14.75 -16.21 -5.64
C GLY A 92 -13.36 -15.81 -6.14
N HIS A 93 -12.67 -14.88 -5.46
CA HIS A 93 -11.35 -14.37 -5.87
C HIS A 93 -10.35 -14.51 -4.72
N CYS A 94 -10.20 -15.73 -4.21
CA CYS A 94 -9.36 -16.03 -3.07
C CYS A 94 -8.37 -17.16 -3.37
N ARG A 95 -7.08 -16.88 -3.21
CA ARG A 95 -6.01 -17.85 -3.34
C ARG A 95 -5.60 -18.39 -1.97
N LEU A 96 -5.53 -19.71 -1.86
CA LEU A 96 -5.14 -20.44 -0.66
C LEU A 96 -5.94 -20.03 0.59
N GLU A 97 -7.19 -19.60 0.40
CA GLU A 97 -8.07 -19.12 1.47
C GLU A 97 -7.49 -17.95 2.30
N LYS A 98 -6.51 -17.22 1.75
CA LYS A 98 -5.73 -16.22 2.50
C LYS A 98 -5.59 -14.88 1.78
N LEU A 99 -5.44 -14.88 0.46
CA LEU A 99 -5.13 -13.66 -0.31
C LEU A 99 -6.15 -13.43 -1.42
N CYS A 100 -6.62 -12.21 -1.54
CA CYS A 100 -7.48 -11.80 -2.66
C CYS A 100 -6.70 -11.77 -3.99
N THR A 101 -7.38 -12.06 -5.10
CA THR A 101 -6.81 -12.04 -6.45
C THR A 101 -7.51 -11.06 -7.40
N ASN A 102 -8.50 -10.31 -6.91
CA ASN A 102 -9.26 -9.29 -7.65
C ASN A 102 -8.76 -7.87 -7.39
N SER A 103 -7.45 -7.63 -7.46
CA SER A 103 -6.89 -6.29 -7.25
C SER A 103 -7.27 -5.31 -8.37
N CYS A 104 -7.47 -4.04 -8.02
CA CYS A 104 -7.69 -2.96 -8.98
C CYS A 104 -6.42 -2.67 -9.77
N PRO A 105 -6.47 -2.54 -11.11
CA PRO A 105 -5.29 -2.20 -11.91
C PRO A 105 -4.90 -0.72 -11.82
N SER A 106 -5.77 0.13 -11.25
CA SER A 106 -5.53 1.56 -11.03
C SER A 106 -5.22 1.83 -9.56
N ALA A 107 -4.65 3.00 -9.28
CA ALA A 107 -4.40 3.51 -7.94
C ALA A 107 -5.13 4.82 -7.73
N ASP A 108 -5.51 5.09 -6.48
CA ASP A 108 -5.83 6.45 -6.06
C ASP A 108 -4.54 7.16 -5.67
N LEU A 109 -4.38 8.40 -6.14
CA LEU A 109 -3.29 9.29 -5.79
C LEU A 109 -3.63 10.16 -4.59
N TRP A 110 -4.92 10.47 -4.39
CA TRP A 110 -5.38 11.15 -3.18
C TRP A 110 -5.80 10.14 -2.11
N ALA A 111 -5.42 10.42 -0.86
CA ALA A 111 -5.67 9.54 0.28
C ALA A 111 -7.16 9.40 0.62
N ASN A 112 -7.94 10.45 0.36
CA ASN A 112 -9.34 10.62 0.76
C ASN A 112 -10.34 10.38 -0.38
N CYS A 113 -9.93 9.76 -1.50
CA CYS A 113 -10.83 9.49 -2.63
C CYS A 113 -12.12 8.77 -2.22
N ARG A 114 -12.04 7.83 -1.25
CA ARG A 114 -13.23 7.15 -0.73
C ARG A 114 -14.21 8.07 -0.02
N ASP A 115 -13.70 9.00 0.79
CA ASP A 115 -14.52 9.96 1.54
C ASP A 115 -15.12 11.01 0.59
N LEU A 116 -14.35 11.43 -0.42
CA LEU A 116 -14.84 12.28 -1.50
C LEU A 116 -15.93 11.59 -2.31
N ASN A 117 -15.77 10.29 -2.59
CA ASN A 117 -16.74 9.52 -3.36
C ASN A 117 -18.04 9.28 -2.59
N SER A 118 -17.96 9.02 -1.28
CA SER A 118 -19.15 8.83 -0.45
C SER A 118 -19.97 10.12 -0.31
N THR A 119 -19.32 11.28 -0.35
CA THR A 119 -19.98 12.58 -0.15
C THR A 119 -20.38 13.24 -1.48
N TRP A 120 -19.51 13.15 -2.49
CA TRP A 120 -19.56 13.93 -3.72
C TRP A 120 -19.29 13.08 -4.97
N HIS A 121 -19.92 11.91 -5.08
CA HIS A 121 -19.69 10.96 -6.19
C HIS A 121 -19.74 11.62 -7.58
N THR A 122 -20.80 12.37 -7.87
CA THR A 122 -20.97 13.00 -9.19
C THR A 122 -19.87 14.02 -9.47
N TRP A 123 -19.48 14.83 -8.49
CA TRP A 123 -18.40 15.81 -8.63
C TRP A 123 -17.02 15.15 -8.78
N LEU A 124 -16.79 14.00 -8.13
CA LEU A 124 -15.51 13.30 -8.18
C LEU A 124 -15.34 12.49 -9.47
N CYS A 125 -16.36 11.71 -9.84
CA CYS A 125 -16.24 10.67 -10.86
C CYS A 125 -16.98 10.97 -12.17
N ASN A 126 -18.03 11.81 -12.12
CA ASN A 126 -18.95 12.03 -13.25
C ASN A 126 -18.92 13.47 -13.80
N ASP A 127 -18.06 14.33 -13.27
CA ASP A 127 -17.86 15.68 -13.81
C ASP A 127 -16.97 15.60 -15.07
N HIS A 128 -17.52 16.01 -16.20
CA HIS A 128 -16.86 15.99 -17.51
C HIS A 128 -16.08 17.28 -17.84
N SER A 129 -16.08 18.26 -16.95
CA SER A 129 -15.18 19.41 -17.01
C SER A 129 -13.71 18.96 -17.00
N THR A 130 -12.80 19.88 -17.34
CA THR A 130 -11.37 19.59 -17.30
C THR A 130 -10.93 19.25 -15.87
N GLU A 131 -11.39 20.02 -14.90
CA GLU A 131 -11.15 19.81 -13.47
C GLU A 131 -11.76 18.50 -12.98
N GLY A 132 -12.96 18.15 -13.47
CA GLY A 132 -13.63 16.88 -13.16
C GLY A 132 -12.84 15.67 -13.65
N ARG A 133 -12.31 15.74 -14.87
CA ARG A 133 -11.45 14.70 -15.43
C ARG A 133 -10.14 14.55 -14.65
N ASP A 134 -9.57 15.65 -14.16
CA ASP A 134 -8.40 15.59 -13.29
C ASP A 134 -8.72 14.90 -11.97
N ARG A 135 -9.81 15.28 -11.29
CA ARG A 135 -10.25 14.61 -10.04
C ARG A 135 -10.48 13.12 -10.24
N HIS A 136 -11.18 12.75 -11.32
CA HIS A 136 -11.37 11.35 -11.69
C HIS A 136 -10.03 10.64 -11.87
N LYS A 137 -9.04 11.27 -12.51
CA LYS A 137 -7.69 10.71 -12.70
C LYS A 137 -6.94 10.54 -11.38
N TYR A 138 -7.06 11.47 -10.43
CA TYR A 138 -6.47 11.34 -9.10
C TYR A 138 -7.17 10.26 -8.25
N CYS A 139 -8.45 10.00 -8.50
CA CYS A 139 -9.26 8.98 -7.80
C CYS A 139 -9.66 7.80 -8.70
N LYS A 140 -8.77 7.42 -9.60
CA LYS A 140 -9.07 6.47 -10.68
C LYS A 140 -9.49 5.09 -10.16
N ALA A 141 -8.91 4.61 -9.05
CA ALA A 141 -9.32 3.34 -8.48
C ALA A 141 -10.72 3.46 -7.89
N THR A 142 -10.97 4.49 -7.08
CA THR A 142 -12.29 4.76 -6.50
C THR A 142 -13.38 4.88 -7.55
N CYS A 143 -13.14 5.58 -8.66
CA CYS A 143 -14.15 5.80 -9.70
C CYS A 143 -14.39 4.60 -10.62
N ASN A 144 -13.39 3.72 -10.83
CA ASN A 144 -13.47 2.68 -11.87
C ASN A 144 -13.45 1.24 -11.34
N CYS A 145 -13.03 1.00 -10.10
CA CYS A 145 -12.79 -0.34 -9.59
C CYS A 145 -13.97 -0.89 -8.77
N ASN A 146 -15.01 -1.30 -9.49
CA ASN A 146 -16.14 -2.04 -8.92
C ASN A 146 -15.73 -3.49 -8.59
N ASN A 147 -16.11 -3.98 -7.41
CA ASN A 147 -15.84 -5.35 -6.93
C ASN A 147 -14.36 -5.76 -6.93
N LYS A 148 -13.46 -4.79 -6.74
CA LYS A 148 -12.00 -5.01 -6.67
C LYS A 148 -11.40 -4.49 -5.36
N ILE A 149 -10.23 -4.99 -5.01
CA ILE A 149 -9.46 -4.52 -3.85
C ILE A 149 -8.57 -3.35 -4.27
N PHE A 150 -8.71 -2.20 -3.59
CA PHE A 150 -7.89 -0.99 -3.72
C PHE A 150 -7.95 -0.17 -2.43
#